data_AF-A0A561UI49-F1
#
_entry.id   AF-A0A561UI49-F1
#
_cell.length_a   1.000
_cell.length_b   1.000
_cell.length_c   1.000
_cell.angle_alpha   90.00
_cell.angle_beta   90.00
_cell.angle_gamma   90.00
#
_symmetry.space_group_name_H-M   'P 1'
#
loop_
_entity.id
_entity.type
_entity.pdbx_description
1 polymer ?
#
loop_
_entity_poly.entity_id
_entity_poly.type
_entity_poly.pdbx_seq_one_letter_code
_entity_poly.pdbx_strand_id
1 'polypeptide(L)'
;MAATELRIFADYFQFAVMDEETDDDLEGAWTSETVADAIAVSEQVIGIGTQVNMHVAVTVEVLDERPADDHPDLALDAYDHVVEASLEVPTGRLAVLGTTDYLPDAVKFDVPEGFVRVRAARANLANVVQPGEDGFGAPGTEERIRLLVWPTGERAEPAVLKRWPHGRR
;
A
#
# COMPACT_ATOMS: atom_id res chain seq x y z
N MET A 1 -10.81 12.05 -12.18
CA MET A 1 -9.82 11.17 -11.52
C MET A 1 -10.27 9.73 -11.76
N ALA A 2 -9.36 8.85 -12.14
CA ALA A 2 -9.66 7.45 -12.41
C ALA A 2 -9.05 6.59 -11.30
N ALA A 3 -9.86 5.74 -10.69
CA ALA A 3 -9.38 4.72 -9.78
C ALA A 3 -9.14 3.43 -10.57
N THR A 4 -8.02 2.76 -10.31
CA THR A 4 -7.70 1.47 -10.91
C THR A 4 -7.83 0.40 -9.84
N GLU A 5 -8.68 -0.60 -10.09
CA GLU A 5 -8.84 -1.76 -9.22
C GLU A 5 -7.86 -2.86 -9.65
N LEU A 6 -7.06 -3.31 -8.69
CA LEU A 6 -6.07 -4.37 -8.82
C LEU A 6 -6.40 -5.48 -7.83
N ARG A 7 -6.02 -6.70 -8.19
CA ARG A 7 -6.02 -7.83 -7.28
C ARG A 7 -4.59 -8.34 -7.15
N ILE A 8 -3.98 -8.10 -6.00
CA ILE A 8 -2.56 -8.37 -5.77
C ILE A 8 -2.40 -9.56 -4.84
N PHE A 9 -1.54 -10.52 -5.20
CA PHE A 9 -1.18 -11.61 -4.30
C PHE A 9 -0.13 -11.12 -3.29
N ALA A 10 -0.55 -10.91 -2.05
CA ALA A 10 0.29 -10.35 -0.99
C ALA A 10 1.17 -11.43 -0.33
N ASP A 11 2.07 -12.04 -1.11
CA ASP A 11 2.99 -13.04 -0.58
C ASP A 11 3.81 -12.49 0.59
N TYR A 12 4.15 -13.34 1.56
CA TYR A 12 4.79 -12.92 2.82
C TYR A 12 4.05 -11.77 3.55
N PHE A 13 2.72 -11.72 3.43
CA PHE A 13 1.88 -10.68 4.03
C PHE A 13 2.21 -9.28 3.56
N GLN A 14 2.69 -9.10 2.33
CA GLN A 14 3.06 -7.79 1.81
C GLN A 14 2.92 -7.68 0.30
N PHE A 15 2.90 -6.45 -0.20
CA PHE A 15 3.12 -6.13 -1.61
C PHE A 15 3.93 -4.84 -1.71
N ALA A 16 4.46 -4.54 -2.89
CA ALA A 16 5.35 -3.41 -3.13
C ALA A 16 4.70 -2.30 -3.96
N VAL A 17 5.12 -1.07 -3.66
CA VAL A 17 4.96 0.12 -4.49
C VAL A 17 6.35 0.66 -4.78
N MET A 18 6.75 0.76 -6.04
CA MET A 18 8.13 1.06 -6.40
C MET A 18 8.25 1.83 -7.71
N ASP A 19 9.38 2.50 -7.92
CA ASP A 19 9.79 2.95 -9.25
C ASP A 19 10.05 1.74 -10.17
N GLU A 20 9.75 1.84 -11.47
CA GLU A 20 9.84 0.69 -12.38
C GLU A 20 11.27 0.25 -12.73
N GLU A 21 12.27 1.11 -12.55
CA GLU A 21 13.68 0.82 -12.86
C GLU A 21 14.57 0.72 -11.61
N THR A 22 13.98 0.64 -10.42
CA THR A 22 14.77 0.59 -9.19
C THR A 22 15.48 -0.75 -8.98
N ASP A 23 16.72 -0.67 -8.51
CA ASP A 23 17.49 -1.79 -7.94
C ASP A 23 17.41 -1.83 -6.40
N ASP A 24 16.65 -0.91 -5.80
CA ASP A 24 16.45 -0.81 -4.35
C ASP A 24 15.54 -1.94 -3.84
N ASP A 25 15.68 -2.28 -2.56
CA ASP A 25 14.91 -3.34 -1.94
C ASP A 25 14.51 -3.02 -0.49
N LEU A 26 13.80 -3.95 0.14
CA LEU A 26 13.32 -3.80 1.53
C LEU A 26 14.16 -4.62 2.52
N GLU A 27 15.38 -5.03 2.15
CA GLU A 27 16.26 -5.77 3.05
C GLU A 27 16.57 -4.93 4.29
N GLY A 28 16.25 -5.48 5.47
CA GLY A 28 16.44 -4.78 6.74
C GLY A 28 15.45 -3.65 7.02
N ALA A 29 14.61 -3.23 6.06
CA ALA A 29 13.57 -2.23 6.27
C ALA A 29 12.44 -2.76 7.18
N TRP A 30 12.15 -4.07 7.11
CA TRP A 30 11.18 -4.74 7.97
C TRP A 30 11.73 -5.01 9.38
N THR A 31 11.67 -3.99 10.23
CA THR A 31 11.87 -4.05 11.69
C THR A 31 10.56 -4.32 12.44
N SER A 32 10.64 -4.66 13.73
CA SER A 32 9.46 -4.83 14.59
C SER A 32 8.52 -3.62 14.59
N GLU A 33 9.05 -2.41 14.46
CA GLU A 33 8.27 -1.17 14.38
C GLU A 33 7.53 -1.07 13.05
N THR A 34 8.25 -1.21 11.93
CA THR A 34 7.65 -1.15 10.58
C THR A 34 6.65 -2.28 10.33
N VAL A 35 6.84 -3.46 10.95
CA VAL A 35 5.85 -4.55 10.93
C VAL A 35 4.58 -4.13 11.68
N ALA A 36 4.70 -3.48 12.84
CA ALA A 36 3.55 -2.98 13.59
C ALA A 36 2.86 -1.79 12.91
N ASP A 37 3.59 -1.04 12.10
CA ASP A 37 3.09 0.07 11.29
C ASP A 37 2.55 -0.42 9.93
N ALA A 38 2.81 -1.68 9.58
CA ALA A 38 2.46 -2.26 8.28
C ALA A 38 2.95 -1.44 7.08
N ILE A 39 4.09 -0.76 7.23
CA ILE A 39 4.77 -0.04 6.17
C ILE A 39 6.28 -0.11 6.39
N ALA A 40 7.00 -0.56 5.37
CA ALA A 40 8.46 -0.52 5.31
C ALA A 40 8.88 0.32 4.12
N VAL A 41 9.94 1.10 4.26
CA VAL A 41 10.29 2.15 3.31
C VAL A 41 11.79 2.13 3.06
N SER A 42 12.18 2.00 1.80
CA SER A 42 13.50 2.32 1.28
C SER A 42 13.42 3.64 0.48
N GLU A 43 14.40 3.95 -0.36
CA GLU A 43 14.39 5.21 -1.13
C GLU A 43 13.36 5.14 -2.28
N GLN A 44 13.31 4.00 -2.97
CA GLN A 44 12.54 3.78 -4.21
C GLN A 44 11.60 2.56 -4.14
N VAL A 45 11.42 1.98 -2.95
CA VAL A 45 10.45 0.92 -2.68
C VAL A 45 9.71 1.19 -1.36
N ILE A 46 8.40 1.01 -1.37
CA ILE A 46 7.57 0.92 -0.17
C ILE A 46 6.93 -0.47 -0.13
N GLY A 47 7.14 -1.18 0.97
CA GLY A 47 6.41 -2.40 1.31
C GLY A 47 5.15 -2.06 2.11
N ILE A 48 4.00 -2.54 1.65
CA ILE A 48 2.72 -2.40 2.35
C ILE A 48 2.37 -3.74 2.99
N GLY A 49 2.28 -3.75 4.33
CA GLY A 49 1.91 -4.94 5.09
C GLY A 49 0.40 -5.20 5.04
N THR A 50 0.04 -6.47 4.95
CA THR A 50 -1.35 -6.98 4.90
C THR A 50 -1.62 -7.92 6.08
N GLN A 51 -2.88 -8.19 6.40
CA GLN A 51 -3.27 -9.16 7.44
C GLN A 51 -3.17 -10.61 6.95
N VAL A 52 -3.07 -10.81 5.63
CA VAL A 52 -3.17 -12.13 5.01
C VAL A 52 -2.12 -12.32 3.94
N ASN A 53 -1.52 -13.52 3.92
CA ASN A 53 -0.74 -13.99 2.78
C ASN A 53 -1.70 -14.58 1.72
N MET A 54 -2.41 -13.72 0.99
CA MET A 54 -3.30 -14.10 -0.10
C MET A 54 -3.60 -12.90 -1.02
N HIS A 55 -4.52 -13.08 -1.98
CA HIS A 55 -5.01 -11.97 -2.78
C HIS A 55 -5.75 -10.93 -1.94
N VAL A 56 -5.39 -9.66 -2.13
CA VAL A 56 -6.05 -8.49 -1.55
C VAL A 56 -6.60 -7.59 -2.65
N ALA A 57 -7.67 -6.85 -2.34
CA ALA A 57 -8.24 -5.86 -3.25
C ALA A 57 -7.52 -4.54 -3.06
N VAL A 58 -6.84 -4.05 -4.10
CA VAL A 58 -6.10 -2.79 -4.09
C VAL A 58 -6.76 -1.81 -5.05
N THR A 59 -7.10 -0.62 -4.57
CA THR A 59 -7.57 0.48 -5.42
C THR A 59 -6.49 1.56 -5.45
N VAL A 60 -5.99 1.90 -6.63
CA VAL A 60 -4.94 2.92 -6.81
C VAL A 60 -5.53 4.18 -7.43
N GLU A 61 -5.23 5.32 -6.83
CA GLU A 61 -5.57 6.64 -7.36
C GLU A 61 -4.35 7.56 -7.33
N VAL A 62 -3.99 8.06 -8.50
CA VAL A 62 -3.02 9.14 -8.67
C VAL A 62 -3.76 10.46 -8.65
N LEU A 63 -3.35 11.35 -7.76
CA LEU A 63 -3.94 12.65 -7.49
C LEU A 63 -2.95 13.76 -7.85
N ASP A 64 -3.47 14.92 -8.26
CA ASP A 64 -2.64 16.09 -8.58
C ASP A 64 -2.05 16.75 -7.32
N GLU A 65 -2.71 16.60 -6.16
CA GLU A 65 -2.30 17.18 -4.89
C GLU A 65 -2.77 16.33 -3.70
N ARG A 66 -2.30 16.69 -2.50
CA ARG A 66 -2.70 16.03 -1.26
C ARG A 66 -4.23 16.06 -1.10
N PRO A 67 -4.89 14.93 -0.80
CA PRO A 67 -6.33 14.93 -0.55
C PRO A 67 -6.65 15.72 0.71
N ALA A 68 -7.71 16.54 0.63
CA ALA A 68 -8.22 17.30 1.77
C ALA A 68 -8.70 16.35 2.88
N ASP A 69 -8.46 16.73 4.14
CA ASP A 69 -8.77 15.89 5.30
C ASP A 69 -10.28 15.67 5.48
N ASP A 70 -11.13 16.55 4.93
CA ASP A 70 -12.59 16.49 4.96
C ASP A 70 -13.21 15.83 3.71
N HIS A 71 -12.39 15.28 2.81
CA HIS A 71 -12.90 14.60 1.62
C HIS A 71 -13.72 13.35 2.02
N PRO A 72 -15.01 13.25 1.66
CA PRO A 72 -15.91 12.24 2.22
C PRO A 72 -15.47 10.80 1.94
N ASP A 73 -14.88 10.54 0.77
CA ASP A 73 -14.42 9.19 0.38
C ASP A 73 -13.00 8.84 0.86
N LEU A 74 -12.25 9.84 1.35
CA LEU A 74 -10.84 9.72 1.74
C LEU A 74 -10.61 10.07 3.21
N ALA A 75 -11.70 10.33 3.95
CA ALA A 75 -11.68 10.60 5.37
C ALA A 75 -11.09 9.41 6.12
N LEU A 76 -10.18 9.69 7.06
CA LEU A 76 -9.46 8.66 7.84
C LEU A 76 -10.41 7.73 8.61
N ASP A 77 -11.60 8.21 8.97
CA ASP A 77 -12.60 7.45 9.72
C ASP A 77 -13.20 6.28 8.92
N ALA A 78 -13.16 6.33 7.58
CA ALA A 78 -13.64 5.25 6.73
C ALA A 78 -12.71 4.02 6.68
N TYR A 79 -11.49 4.14 7.20
CA TYR A 79 -10.45 3.09 7.14
C TYR A 79 -10.06 2.62 8.53
N ASP A 80 -9.58 1.40 8.65
CA ASP A 80 -9.18 0.78 9.92
C ASP A 80 -7.74 1.15 10.31
N HIS A 81 -6.86 1.22 9.32
CA HIS A 81 -5.45 1.55 9.47
C HIS A 81 -5.01 2.46 8.32
N VAL A 82 -4.30 3.55 8.59
CA VAL A 82 -3.83 4.48 7.57
C VAL A 82 -2.40 4.89 7.86
N VAL A 83 -1.54 4.67 6.87
CA VAL A 83 -0.13 5.04 6.87
C VAL A 83 0.22 5.79 5.60
N GLU A 84 1.27 6.58 5.68
CA GLU A 84 1.83 7.23 4.50
C GLU A 84 3.35 7.34 4.59
N ALA A 85 4.00 7.26 3.45
CA ALA A 85 5.43 7.44 3.32
C ALA A 85 5.76 8.10 1.98
N SER A 86 6.96 8.66 1.91
CA SER A 86 7.47 9.27 0.68
C SER A 86 8.23 8.22 -0.12
N LEU A 87 8.11 8.29 -1.44
CA LEU A 87 8.77 7.41 -2.40
C LEU A 87 9.41 8.29 -3.47
N GLU A 88 10.68 8.05 -3.78
CA GLU A 88 11.30 8.66 -4.96
C GLU A 88 10.93 7.84 -6.20
N VAL A 89 10.44 8.51 -7.25
CA VAL A 89 10.07 7.91 -8.53
C VAL A 89 10.80 8.66 -9.65
N PRO A 90 12.11 8.44 -9.82
CA PRO A 90 12.91 9.19 -10.79
C PRO A 90 12.46 8.99 -12.24
N THR A 91 11.84 7.86 -12.56
CA THR A 91 11.34 7.57 -13.92
C THR A 91 9.97 8.18 -14.20
N GLY A 92 9.28 8.67 -13.16
CA GLY A 92 7.87 9.06 -13.25
C GLY A 92 6.91 7.88 -13.43
N ARG A 93 7.39 6.65 -13.20
CA ARG A 93 6.64 5.41 -13.46
C ARG A 93 6.62 4.54 -12.22
N LEU A 94 5.44 4.50 -11.59
CA LEU A 94 5.21 3.80 -10.34
C LEU A 94 4.52 2.46 -10.60
N ALA A 95 5.11 1.37 -10.14
CA ALA A 95 4.55 0.03 -10.22
C ALA A 95 3.92 -0.40 -8.89
N VAL A 96 2.84 -1.19 -8.97
CA VAL A 96 2.22 -1.85 -7.81
C VAL A 96 2.10 -3.34 -8.10
N LEU A 97 2.70 -4.17 -7.24
CA LEU A 97 2.87 -5.60 -7.50
C LEU A 97 3.10 -6.40 -6.23
N GLY A 98 2.74 -7.69 -6.26
CA GLY A 98 3.10 -8.65 -5.23
C GLY A 98 4.60 -8.97 -5.25
N THR A 99 5.12 -9.47 -4.12
CA THR A 99 6.57 -9.73 -3.95
C THR A 99 7.12 -10.79 -4.92
N THR A 100 6.28 -11.67 -5.45
CA THR A 100 6.66 -12.73 -6.39
C THR A 100 6.17 -12.46 -7.82
N ASP A 101 5.56 -11.30 -8.07
CA ASP A 101 5.08 -10.92 -9.39
C ASP A 101 6.24 -10.50 -10.31
N TYR A 102 6.03 -10.62 -11.62
CA TYR A 102 7.00 -10.18 -12.62
C TYR A 102 6.79 -8.70 -12.94
N LEU A 103 7.72 -7.84 -12.51
CA LEU A 103 7.65 -6.38 -12.64
C LEU A 103 7.31 -5.86 -14.06
N PRO A 104 7.85 -6.43 -15.16
CA PRO A 104 7.48 -5.99 -16.50
C PRO A 104 5.98 -6.10 -16.81
N ASP A 105 5.29 -7.06 -16.20
CA ASP A 105 3.84 -7.30 -16.36
C ASP A 105 2.99 -6.53 -15.34
N ALA A 106 3.60 -5.96 -14.30
CA ALA A 106 2.91 -5.18 -13.29
C ALA A 106 2.24 -3.94 -13.89
N VAL A 107 1.09 -3.57 -13.32
CA VAL A 107 0.40 -2.32 -13.67
C VAL A 107 1.27 -1.15 -13.22
N LYS A 108 1.45 -0.21 -14.15
CA LYS A 108 2.27 1.00 -13.97
C LYS A 108 1.39 2.23 -14.04
N PHE A 109 1.73 3.22 -13.25
CA PHE A 109 1.02 4.48 -13.11
C PHE A 109 1.98 5.61 -13.43
N ASP A 110 1.54 6.53 -14.28
CA ASP A 110 2.30 7.76 -14.56
C ASP A 110 2.14 8.71 -13.37
N VAL A 111 3.26 9.19 -12.84
CA VAL A 111 3.35 10.20 -11.77
C VAL A 111 4.38 11.25 -12.17
N PRO A 112 4.34 12.47 -11.62
CA PRO A 112 5.43 13.42 -11.80
C PRO A 112 6.75 12.82 -11.29
N GLU A 113 7.84 13.00 -12.05
CA GLU A 113 9.18 12.59 -11.65
C GLU A 113 9.59 13.24 -10.31
N GLY A 114 10.23 12.45 -9.44
CA GLY A 114 10.71 12.89 -8.13
C GLY A 114 9.90 12.31 -6.96
N PHE A 115 9.78 13.06 -5.87
CA PHE A 115 9.10 12.58 -4.67
C PHE A 115 7.58 12.63 -4.77
N VAL A 116 6.96 11.48 -4.53
CA VAL A 116 5.53 11.33 -4.28
C VAL A 116 5.29 10.92 -2.83
N ARG A 117 4.09 11.22 -2.32
CA ARG A 117 3.56 10.62 -1.09
C ARG A 117 2.62 9.49 -1.47
N VAL A 118 2.83 8.33 -0.87
CA VAL A 118 1.93 7.18 -0.97
C VAL A 118 1.22 7.04 0.37
N ARG A 119 -0.11 7.13 0.36
CA ARG A 119 -0.96 6.80 1.51
C ARG A 119 -1.64 5.46 1.27
N ALA A 120 -1.38 4.50 2.15
CA ALA A 120 -2.06 3.23 2.18
C ALA A 120 -3.13 3.25 3.28
N ALA A 121 -4.39 3.25 2.85
CA ALA A 121 -5.56 3.23 3.72
C ALA A 121 -6.22 1.86 3.64
N ARG A 122 -6.14 1.09 4.73
CA ARG A 122 -6.59 -0.30 4.82
C ARG A 122 -7.92 -0.39 5.54
N ALA A 123 -8.80 -1.25 5.06
CA ALA A 123 -10.14 -1.45 5.59
C ALA A 123 -10.54 -2.92 5.60
N ASN A 124 -11.62 -3.20 6.34
CA ASN A 124 -12.18 -4.54 6.57
C ASN A 124 -11.35 -5.42 7.50
N LEU A 125 -10.39 -4.87 8.25
CA LEU A 125 -9.37 -5.64 8.97
C LEU A 125 -9.95 -6.59 10.02
N ALA A 126 -11.08 -6.24 10.63
CA ALA A 126 -11.79 -7.10 11.58
C ALA A 126 -12.39 -8.37 10.96
N ASN A 127 -12.73 -8.33 9.67
CA ASN A 127 -13.42 -9.40 8.96
C ASN A 127 -12.50 -10.23 8.07
N VAL A 128 -11.21 -9.87 7.99
CA VAL A 128 -10.25 -10.61 7.19
C VAL A 128 -10.08 -12.02 7.77
N VAL A 129 -10.12 -13.01 6.88
CA VAL A 129 -9.94 -14.42 7.22
C VAL A 129 -8.82 -14.95 6.35
N GLN A 130 -7.72 -15.38 6.97
CA GLN A 130 -6.73 -16.18 6.28
C GLN A 130 -7.36 -17.55 5.98
N PRO A 131 -7.51 -17.93 4.71
CA PRO A 131 -8.05 -19.22 4.38
C PRO A 131 -7.05 -20.30 4.82
N GLY A 132 -7.55 -21.36 5.46
CA GLY A 132 -6.77 -22.53 5.81
C GLY A 132 -6.58 -23.46 4.61
N GLU A 133 -6.14 -24.69 4.86
CA GLU A 133 -5.93 -25.71 3.80
C GLU A 133 -7.22 -26.07 3.02
N ASP A 134 -8.40 -25.80 3.58
CA ASP A 134 -9.70 -26.27 3.08
C ASP A 134 -10.51 -25.29 2.20
N GLY A 135 -9.96 -24.15 1.79
CA GLY A 135 -10.61 -23.35 0.74
C GLY A 135 -10.32 -21.86 0.74
N PHE A 136 -10.66 -21.18 -0.36
CA PHE A 136 -10.51 -19.74 -0.57
C PHE A 136 -11.56 -18.94 0.22
N GLY A 137 -11.19 -17.74 0.68
CA GLY A 137 -11.95 -16.92 1.63
C GLY A 137 -13.43 -16.71 1.31
N ALA A 138 -14.25 -16.59 2.35
CA ALA A 138 -15.67 -16.34 2.21
C ALA A 138 -15.94 -14.96 1.60
N PRO A 139 -17.06 -14.77 0.85
CA PRO A 139 -17.43 -13.44 0.36
C PRO A 139 -17.44 -12.40 1.49
N GLY A 140 -16.79 -11.25 1.27
CA GLY A 140 -16.71 -10.18 2.26
C GLY A 140 -15.56 -10.27 3.26
N THR A 141 -14.69 -11.29 3.18
CA THR A 141 -13.51 -11.42 4.06
C THR A 141 -12.20 -10.93 3.42
N GLU A 142 -12.27 -10.30 2.24
CA GLU A 142 -11.08 -9.77 1.57
C GLU A 142 -10.63 -8.46 2.23
N GLU A 143 -9.33 -8.33 2.46
CA GLU A 143 -8.73 -7.07 2.87
C GLU A 143 -8.80 -6.07 1.72
N ARG A 144 -9.19 -4.83 2.02
CA ARG A 144 -9.25 -3.75 1.04
C ARG A 144 -8.20 -2.70 1.36
N ILE A 145 -7.39 -2.35 0.38
CA ILE A 145 -6.36 -1.33 0.50
C ILE A 145 -6.60 -0.28 -0.57
N ARG A 146 -6.66 0.98 -0.16
CA ARG A 146 -6.70 2.12 -1.07
C ARG A 146 -5.35 2.82 -1.04
N LEU A 147 -4.70 2.91 -2.18
CA LEU A 147 -3.44 3.62 -2.39
C LEU A 147 -3.75 4.97 -3.03
N LEU A 148 -3.43 6.03 -2.32
CA LEU A 148 -3.49 7.39 -2.84
C LEU A 148 -2.07 7.86 -3.06
N VAL A 149 -1.78 8.35 -4.27
CA VAL A 149 -0.45 8.81 -4.66
C VAL A 149 -0.54 10.25 -5.13
N TRP A 150 0.28 11.16 -4.60
CA TRP A 150 0.34 12.55 -5.06
C TRP A 150 1.77 13.10 -5.00
N PRO A 151 2.13 14.06 -5.87
CA PRO A 151 3.45 14.67 -5.83
C PRO A 151 3.63 15.54 -4.58
N THR A 152 4.83 15.51 -3.98
CA THR A 152 5.20 16.41 -2.87
C THR A 152 6.44 17.24 -3.17
N GLY A 153 7.31 16.77 -4.08
CA GLY A 153 8.57 17.44 -4.42
C GLY A 153 9.65 17.36 -3.33
N GLU A 154 9.30 16.93 -2.12
CA GLU A 154 10.22 16.72 -1.01
C GLU A 154 9.92 15.41 -0.27
N ARG A 155 10.97 14.86 0.37
CA ARG A 155 10.88 13.68 1.23
C ARG A 155 10.39 14.08 2.63
N ALA A 156 9.40 13.35 3.13
CA ALA A 156 8.96 13.36 4.51
C ALA A 156 9.04 11.97 5.14
N GLU A 157 9.25 11.91 6.45
CA GLU A 157 9.29 10.66 7.22
C GLU A 157 7.96 9.87 7.10
N PRO A 158 7.99 8.54 7.22
CA PRO A 158 6.79 7.73 7.31
C PRO A 158 5.94 8.15 8.52
N ALA A 159 4.61 8.08 8.37
CA ALA A 159 3.68 8.45 9.42
C ALA A 159 2.50 7.49 9.51
N VAL A 160 2.13 7.11 10.73
CA VAL A 160 0.89 6.39 11.04
C VAL A 160 -0.19 7.40 11.40
N LEU A 161 -1.13 7.63 10.48
CA LEU A 161 -2.23 8.57 10.68
C LEU A 161 -3.38 7.95 11.49
N LYS A 162 -3.59 6.65 11.32
CA LYS A 162 -4.57 5.87 12.08
C LYS A 162 -4.05 4.47 12.30
N ARG A 163 -4.01 4.04 13.56
CA ARG A 163 -3.57 2.68 13.90
C ARG A 163 -4.77 1.79 14.19
N TRP A 164 -4.89 0.70 13.45
CA TRP A 164 -5.76 -0.40 13.82
C TRP A 164 -5.33 -0.96 15.19
N PRO A 165 -6.22 -0.96 16.20
CA PRO A 165 -5.89 -1.54 17.49
C PRO A 165 -5.74 -3.04 17.29
N HIS A 166 -4.51 -3.57 17.39
CA HIS A 166 -4.27 -5.00 17.47
C HIS A 166 -4.86 -5.55 18.78
N GLY A 167 -6.18 -5.74 18.81
CA GLY A 167 -6.92 -6.35 19.89
C GLY A 167 -7.00 -7.85 19.67
N ARG A 168 -6.15 -8.59 20.39
CA ARG A 168 -6.20 -10.03 20.71
C ARG A 168 -7.10 -10.89 19.80
N ARG A 169 -6.49 -11.72 18.96
CA ARG A 169 -7.02 -13.07 18.77
C ARG A 169 -6.46 -13.97 19.86
#